data_AF-A0A1S4BL00-F1
#
_entry.id   AF-A0A1S4BL00-F1
#
_cell.length_a   1.000
_cell.length_b   1.000
_cell.length_c   1.000
_cell.angle_alpha   90.00
_cell.angle_beta   90.00
_cell.angle_gamma   90.00
#
_symmetry.space_group_name_H-M   'P 1'
#
loop_
_entity.id
_entity.type
_entity.pdbx_description
1 polymer ?
#
loop_
_entity_poly.entity_id
_entity_poly.type
_entity_poly.pdbx_seq_one_letter_code
_entity_poly.pdbx_strand_id
1 'polypeptide(L)'
;MKATTVELQGMPKTVHIDNLSGASTILFTFTLDRGLIWESAYALLAEKQKDESSSTNSGFYESKREWLGRRHFLLAFEGSTSGMYKVIRPTVGEALREMPAELNDKYRKLSSLEKARCGWEDEYDDKFEFIFLIKFWHYYFVIIAAYMYILSGLFGV
;
A
#
# COMPACT_ATOMS: atom_id res chain seq x y z
N MET A 1 -6.62 -2.02 9.99
CA MET A 1 -5.87 -1.40 8.86
C MET A 1 -6.51 -0.05 8.54
N LYS A 2 -5.73 0.98 8.24
CA LYS A 2 -6.19 2.34 7.92
C LYS A 2 -5.65 2.72 6.54
N ALA A 3 -6.45 3.33 5.69
CA ALA A 3 -5.99 3.90 4.41
C ALA A 3 -5.68 5.38 4.59
N THR A 4 -4.74 5.89 3.80
CA THR A 4 -4.35 7.30 3.78
C THR A 4 -5.46 8.12 3.11
N THR A 5 -5.96 7.64 1.96
CA THR A 5 -7.05 8.28 1.22
C THR A 5 -8.02 7.22 0.69
N VAL A 6 -9.33 7.53 0.75
CA VAL A 6 -10.39 6.70 0.17
C VAL A 6 -11.24 7.58 -0.75
N GLU A 7 -11.28 7.26 -2.04
CA GLU A 7 -12.04 8.02 -3.04
C GLU A 7 -13.08 7.12 -3.69
N LEU A 8 -14.33 7.58 -3.75
CA LEU A 8 -15.38 6.91 -4.51
C LEU A 8 -15.21 7.26 -5.99
N GLN A 9 -15.03 6.24 -6.84
CA GLN A 9 -14.93 6.40 -8.28
C GLN A 9 -16.33 6.43 -8.91
N GLY A 10 -16.74 7.63 -9.33
CA GLY A 10 -18.00 7.87 -10.01
C GLY A 10 -19.24 7.61 -9.14
N MET A 11 -20.41 7.56 -9.79
CA MET A 11 -21.66 7.26 -9.09
C MET A 11 -21.84 5.74 -8.93
N PRO A 12 -22.28 5.26 -7.75
CA PRO A 12 -22.62 3.86 -7.54
C PRO A 12 -23.67 3.39 -8.56
N LYS A 13 -23.52 2.15 -9.05
CA LYS A 13 -24.38 1.61 -10.10
C LYS A 13 -25.22 0.45 -9.57
N THR A 14 -26.54 0.51 -9.73
CA THR A 14 -27.40 -0.65 -9.45
C THR A 14 -27.18 -1.69 -10.55
N VAL A 15 -26.61 -2.84 -10.19
CA VAL A 15 -26.30 -3.91 -11.14
C VAL A 15 -27.35 -5.01 -11.14
N HIS A 16 -28.13 -5.13 -10.06
CA HIS A 16 -29.19 -6.12 -9.96
C HIS A 16 -30.26 -5.67 -8.96
N ILE A 17 -31.51 -6.02 -9.23
CA ILE A 17 -32.63 -5.90 -8.29
C ILE A 17 -33.27 -7.28 -8.17
N ASP A 18 -33.38 -7.75 -6.94
CA ASP A 18 -33.99 -9.04 -6.63
C ASP A 18 -35.51 -8.94 -6.80
N ASN A 19 -36.07 -9.69 -7.75
CA ASN A 19 -37.50 -9.59 -8.09
C ASN A 19 -38.47 -10.04 -6.98
N LEU A 20 -38.01 -10.88 -6.04
CA LEU A 20 -38.85 -11.42 -4.96
C LEU A 20 -38.89 -10.50 -3.74
N SER A 21 -37.76 -9.90 -3.40
CA SER A 21 -37.59 -9.07 -2.20
C SER A 21 -37.48 -7.58 -2.48
N GLY A 22 -37.31 -7.16 -3.73
CA GLY A 22 -37.02 -5.78 -4.12
C GLY A 22 -35.62 -5.29 -3.72
N ALA A 23 -34.74 -6.17 -3.24
CA ALA A 23 -33.42 -5.80 -2.75
C ALA A 23 -32.47 -5.42 -3.89
N SER A 24 -31.88 -4.23 -3.80
CA SER A 24 -30.92 -3.72 -4.78
C SER A 24 -29.50 -4.17 -4.44
N THR A 25 -28.78 -4.65 -5.46
CA THR A 25 -27.34 -4.86 -5.43
C THR A 25 -26.67 -3.70 -6.17
N ILE A 26 -25.83 -2.97 -5.45
CA ILE A 26 -25.17 -1.77 -5.93
C ILE A 26 -23.66 -2.02 -6.00
N LEU A 27 -23.07 -1.66 -7.13
CA LEU A 27 -21.64 -1.66 -7.38
C LEU A 27 -21.05 -0.32 -6.94
N PHE A 28 -20.05 -0.40 -6.07
CA PHE A 28 -19.22 0.72 -5.69
C PHE A 28 -17.78 0.44 -6.13
N THR A 29 -17.18 1.42 -6.79
CA THR A 29 -15.75 1.38 -7.11
C THR A 29 -15.06 2.41 -6.24
N PHE A 30 -14.01 2.01 -5.54
CA PHE A 30 -13.21 2.91 -4.72
C PHE A 30 -11.75 2.84 -5.16
N THR A 31 -11.09 3.98 -5.19
CA THR A 31 -9.63 4.02 -5.21
C THR A 31 -9.17 4.16 -3.78
N LEU A 32 -8.25 3.28 -3.38
CA LEU A 32 -7.74 3.26 -2.02
C LEU A 32 -6.25 3.46 -2.06
N ASP A 33 -5.81 4.59 -1.52
CA ASP A 33 -4.41 4.85 -1.31
C ASP A 33 -4.03 4.45 0.11
N ARG A 34 -3.26 3.36 0.21
CA ARG A 34 -2.65 2.90 1.46
C ARG A 34 -1.18 3.26 1.55
N GLY A 35 -0.66 3.86 0.49
CA GLY A 35 0.71 4.20 0.36
C GLY A 35 1.14 5.30 1.31
N LEU A 36 2.43 5.57 1.26
CA LEU A 36 3.03 6.69 1.95
C LEU A 36 3.80 7.51 0.92
N ILE A 37 3.44 8.78 0.74
CA ILE A 37 4.18 9.69 -0.14
C ILE A 37 5.61 9.87 0.34
N TRP A 38 6.50 10.20 -0.60
CA TRP A 38 7.93 10.38 -0.32
C TRP A 38 8.19 11.36 0.83
N GLU A 39 7.52 12.50 0.84
CA GLU A 39 7.71 13.56 1.84
C GLU A 39 7.42 13.05 3.26
N SER A 40 6.37 12.23 3.40
CA SER A 40 5.99 11.62 4.67
C SER A 40 6.98 10.53 5.08
N ALA A 41 7.43 9.70 4.14
CA ALA A 41 8.45 8.67 4.40
C ALA A 41 9.79 9.30 4.84
N TYR A 42 10.19 10.37 4.17
CA TYR A 42 11.39 11.13 4.50
C TYR A 42 11.27 11.82 5.86
N ALA A 43 10.13 12.43 6.17
CA ALA A 43 9.86 13.03 7.47
C ALA A 43 9.96 12.00 8.61
N LEU A 44 9.35 10.81 8.45
CA LEU A 44 9.44 9.72 9.42
C LEU A 44 10.89 9.28 9.68
N LEU A 45 11.69 9.19 8.62
CA LEU A 45 13.11 8.87 8.76
C LEU A 45 13.87 9.98 9.51
N ALA A 46 13.59 11.25 9.20
CA ALA A 46 14.23 12.39 9.83
C ALA A 46 13.86 12.53 11.32
N GLU A 47 12.61 12.25 11.70
CA GLU A 47 12.17 12.20 13.10
C GLU A 47 12.89 11.08 13.86
N LYS A 48 12.95 9.88 13.28
CA LYS A 48 13.63 8.73 13.88
C LYS A 48 15.13 8.89 14.03
N GLN A 49 15.77 9.72 13.20
CA GLN A 49 17.19 10.06 13.34
C GLN A 49 17.46 11.10 14.44
N LYS A 50 16.46 11.92 14.81
CA LYS A 50 16.58 12.88 15.91
C LYS A 50 16.46 12.21 17.27
N ASP A 51 15.71 11.11 17.36
CA ASP A 51 15.67 10.28 18.55
C ASP A 51 17.04 9.60 18.75
N GLU A 52 17.68 9.79 19.92
CA GLU A 52 19.02 9.25 20.27
C GLU A 52 19.13 7.71 20.21
N SER A 53 18.04 7.01 19.89
CA SER A 53 17.97 5.56 19.66
C SER A 53 18.10 5.17 18.18
N SER A 54 18.59 6.08 17.32
CA SER A 54 18.71 5.83 15.89
C SER A 54 19.67 4.66 15.60
N SER A 55 19.09 3.50 15.33
CA SER A 55 19.83 2.35 14.84
C SER A 55 20.43 2.69 13.48
N THR A 56 21.73 2.47 13.30
CA THR A 56 22.45 2.72 12.05
C THR A 56 21.86 1.93 10.87
N ASN A 57 21.05 0.89 11.15
CA ASN A 57 20.38 0.07 10.15
C ASN A 57 19.04 0.65 9.67
N SER A 58 18.52 1.72 10.25
CA SER A 58 17.30 2.36 9.76
C SER A 58 17.57 3.19 8.49
N GLY A 59 16.68 3.10 7.49
CA GLY A 59 16.81 3.87 6.25
C GLY A 59 16.06 3.27 5.06
N PHE A 60 16.34 3.81 3.88
CA PHE A 60 15.76 3.35 2.63
C PHE A 60 16.53 2.19 2.03
N TYR A 61 15.81 1.28 1.38
CA TYR A 61 16.32 0.04 0.81
C TYR A 61 15.76 -0.19 -0.58
N GLU A 62 16.57 -0.79 -1.45
CA GLU A 62 16.15 -1.28 -2.77
C GLU A 62 16.26 -2.81 -2.83
N SER A 63 15.40 -3.46 -3.59
CA SER A 63 15.51 -4.91 -3.81
C SER A 63 16.77 -5.24 -4.60
N LYS A 64 17.48 -6.31 -4.20
CA LYS A 64 18.66 -6.79 -4.94
C LYS A 64 18.28 -7.45 -6.27
N ARG A 65 17.09 -8.06 -6.31
CA ARG A 65 16.50 -8.69 -7.49
C ARG A 65 15.32 -7.87 -7.97
N GLU A 66 15.14 -7.86 -9.29
CA GLU A 66 13.93 -7.36 -9.91
C GLU A 66 12.82 -8.39 -9.75
N TRP A 67 11.62 -7.91 -9.42
CA TRP A 67 10.42 -8.73 -9.39
C TRP A 67 9.31 -7.96 -10.11
N LEU A 68 8.50 -8.67 -10.89
CA LEU A 68 7.46 -8.07 -11.74
C LEU A 68 8.01 -6.99 -12.68
N GLY A 69 9.25 -7.15 -13.15
CA GLY A 69 9.89 -6.25 -14.12
C GLY A 69 10.51 -4.98 -13.53
N ARG A 70 10.55 -4.81 -12.20
CA ARG A 70 11.11 -3.61 -11.56
C ARG A 70 11.79 -3.91 -10.24
N ARG A 71 12.51 -2.91 -9.72
CA ARG A 71 13.08 -2.93 -8.37
C ARG A 71 12.11 -2.29 -7.40
N HIS A 72 12.03 -2.87 -6.21
CA HIS A 72 11.12 -2.41 -5.18
C HIS A 72 11.87 -1.63 -4.11
N PHE A 73 11.23 -0.57 -3.63
CA PHE A 73 11.76 0.33 -2.63
C PHE A 73 10.96 0.18 -1.33
N LEU A 74 11.65 0.31 -0.21
CA LEU A 74 11.02 0.32 1.11
C LEU A 74 11.83 1.14 2.10
N LEU A 75 11.16 1.57 3.15
CA LEU A 75 11.73 2.22 4.31
C LEU A 75 11.69 1.22 5.46
N ALA A 76 12.81 0.96 6.09
CA ALA A 76 12.89 0.03 7.22
C ALA A 76 13.45 0.73 8.45
N PHE A 77 12.84 0.42 9.59
CA PHE A 77 13.29 0.82 10.92
C PHE A 77 13.62 -0.43 11.72
N GLU A 78 14.80 -0.49 12.32
CA GLU A 78 15.10 -1.57 13.28
C GLU A 78 14.24 -1.38 14.53
N GLY A 79 13.50 -2.42 14.91
CA GLY A 79 12.67 -2.43 16.10
C GLY A 79 13.49 -2.61 17.38
N SER A 80 12.80 -2.71 18.50
CA SER A 80 13.44 -2.95 19.81
C SER A 80 14.14 -4.30 19.90
N THR A 81 13.71 -5.27 19.07
CA THR A 81 14.37 -6.57 18.92
C THR A 81 15.34 -6.50 17.76
N SER A 82 16.63 -6.68 18.01
CA SER A 82 17.64 -6.65 16.95
C SER A 82 17.34 -7.68 15.87
N GLY A 83 17.47 -7.27 14.61
CA GLY A 83 17.15 -8.11 13.44
C GLY A 83 15.65 -8.17 13.07
N MET A 84 14.79 -7.46 13.79
CA MET A 84 13.39 -7.26 13.41
C MET A 84 13.20 -5.84 12.87
N TYR A 85 12.65 -5.75 11.67
CA TYR A 85 12.48 -4.48 10.98
C TYR A 85 11.01 -4.17 10.75
N LYS A 86 10.61 -2.98 11.17
CA LYS A 86 9.34 -2.38 10.77
C LYS A 86 9.50 -1.80 9.38
N VAL A 87 8.74 -2.33 8.41
CA VAL A 87 8.87 -1.98 6.99
C VAL A 87 7.68 -1.14 6.54
N ILE A 88 7.95 -0.11 5.77
CA ILE A 88 6.96 0.75 5.10
C ILE A 88 7.24 0.70 3.60
N ARG A 89 6.19 0.50 2.80
CA ARG A 89 6.27 0.42 1.34
C ARG A 89 5.55 1.59 0.68
N PRO A 90 5.98 2.04 -0.52
CA PRO A 90 5.34 3.13 -1.24
C PRO A 90 3.85 2.91 -1.44
N THR A 91 3.42 1.73 -1.89
CA THR A 91 2.03 1.46 -2.31
C THR A 91 1.12 0.89 -1.22
N VAL A 92 1.71 0.29 -0.19
CA VAL A 92 0.97 -0.44 0.86
C VAL A 92 1.05 0.27 2.21
N GLY A 93 2.02 1.16 2.38
CA GLY A 93 2.30 1.79 3.67
C GLY A 93 2.97 0.82 4.63
N GLU A 94 2.66 0.97 5.92
CA GLU A 94 3.25 0.17 6.99
C GLU A 94 2.83 -1.30 6.92
N ALA A 95 3.81 -2.21 6.88
CA ALA A 95 3.57 -3.64 6.92
C ALA A 95 3.07 -4.07 8.31
N LEU A 96 2.01 -4.89 8.34
CA LEU A 96 1.41 -5.39 9.59
C LEU A 96 2.33 -6.31 10.39
N ARG A 97 3.29 -6.97 9.74
CA ARG A 97 4.25 -7.86 10.38
C ARG A 97 5.63 -7.29 10.22
N GLU A 98 6.41 -7.35 11.30
CA GLU A 98 7.83 -7.07 11.24
C GLU A 98 8.51 -8.08 10.32
N MET A 99 9.48 -7.59 9.54
CA MET A 99 10.31 -8.41 8.67
C MET A 99 11.55 -8.83 9.46
N PRO A 100 11.79 -10.14 9.65
CA PRO A 100 13.03 -10.62 10.26
C PRO A 100 14.22 -10.45 9.29
N ALA A 101 15.38 -11.02 9.63
CA ALA A 101 16.68 -10.96 8.95
C ALA A 101 16.71 -11.03 7.40
N GLU A 102 15.64 -11.49 6.75
CA GLU A 102 15.47 -11.50 5.30
C GLU A 102 15.62 -10.12 4.63
N LEU A 103 15.47 -9.02 5.39
CA LEU A 103 15.65 -7.67 4.87
C LEU A 103 17.04 -7.52 4.22
N ASN A 104 18.09 -7.92 4.93
CA ASN A 104 19.48 -7.78 4.45
C ASN A 104 19.80 -8.78 3.34
N ASP A 105 19.07 -9.89 3.24
CA ASP A 105 19.23 -10.88 2.19
C ASP A 105 18.62 -10.39 0.88
N LYS A 106 17.40 -9.86 0.94
CA LYS A 106 16.59 -9.46 -0.22
C LYS A 106 16.81 -8.03 -0.67
N TYR A 107 17.22 -7.16 0.24
CA TYR A 107 17.33 -5.73 0.00
C TYR A 107 18.73 -5.20 0.33
N ARG A 108 19.07 -4.06 -0.28
CA ARG A 108 20.31 -3.32 -0.04
C ARG A 108 19.97 -1.91 0.41
N LYS A 109 20.60 -1.47 1.49
CA LYS A 109 20.46 -0.09 1.99
C LYS A 109 20.97 0.90 0.96
N LEU A 110 20.21 1.96 0.73
CA LEU A 110 20.58 3.05 -0.17
C LEU A 110 21.34 4.14 0.60
N SER A 111 22.45 4.59 0.02
CA SER A 111 23.19 5.77 0.49
C SER A 111 22.75 7.05 -0.23
N SER A 112 22.27 6.95 -1.48
CA SER A 112 21.75 8.08 -2.24
C SER A 112 20.27 8.29 -1.95
N LEU A 113 19.96 9.45 -1.37
CA LEU A 113 18.59 9.87 -1.11
C LEU A 113 17.84 10.16 -2.42
N GLU A 114 18.49 10.73 -3.43
CA GLU A 114 17.89 11.01 -4.73
C GLU A 114 17.42 9.73 -5.42
N LYS A 115 18.24 8.67 -5.37
CA LYS A 115 17.87 7.35 -5.90
C LYS A 115 16.68 6.75 -5.14
N ALA A 116 16.68 6.90 -3.82
CA ALA A 116 15.56 6.45 -2.99
C ALA A 116 14.27 7.19 -3.35
N ARG A 117 14.34 8.51 -3.53
CA ARG A 117 13.20 9.35 -3.93
C ARG A 117 12.62 8.93 -5.28
N CYS A 118 13.46 8.90 -6.32
CA CYS A 118 12.99 8.56 -7.66
C CYS A 118 12.36 7.16 -7.70
N GLY A 119 12.96 6.17 -7.03
CA GLY A 119 12.41 4.83 -6.96
C GLY A 119 11.13 4.72 -6.14
N TRP A 120 11.03 5.51 -5.07
CA TRP A 120 9.83 5.56 -4.24
C TRP A 120 8.64 6.19 -4.97
N GLU A 121 8.86 7.34 -5.61
CA GLU A 121 7.85 8.04 -6.41
C GLU A 121 7.37 7.16 -7.58
N ASP A 122 8.28 6.49 -8.29
CA ASP A 122 7.95 5.57 -9.40
C ASP A 122 7.09 4.37 -8.96
N GLU A 123 7.35 3.81 -7.77
CA GLU A 123 6.54 2.71 -7.24
C GLU A 123 5.20 3.21 -6.65
N TYR A 124 5.16 4.41 -6.05
CA TYR A 124 3.97 4.97 -5.41
C TYR A 124 2.81 5.21 -6.39
N ASP A 125 3.11 5.56 -7.65
CA ASP A 125 2.09 5.88 -8.65
C ASP A 125 1.20 4.69 -9.07
N ASP A 126 1.51 3.47 -8.62
CA ASP A 126 0.63 2.32 -8.77
C ASP A 126 -0.60 2.43 -7.86
N LYS A 127 -1.70 2.87 -8.45
CA LYS A 127 -2.99 2.93 -7.75
C LYS A 127 -3.65 1.55 -7.70
N PHE A 128 -4.26 1.24 -6.55
CA PHE A 128 -5.14 0.08 -6.41
C PHE A 128 -6.60 0.52 -6.51
N GLU A 129 -7.35 -0.18 -7.34
CA GLU A 129 -8.81 -0.09 -7.38
C GLU A 129 -9.44 -1.25 -6.61
N PHE A 130 -10.42 -0.91 -5.78
CA PHE A 130 -11.24 -1.87 -5.08
C PHE A 130 -12.68 -1.77 -5.58
N ILE A 131 -13.23 -2.91 -5.95
CA ILE A 131 -14.60 -3.02 -6.43
C ILE A 131 -15.40 -3.81 -5.39
N PHE A 132 -16.47 -3.20 -4.89
CA PHE A 132 -17.38 -3.80 -3.92
C PHE A 132 -18.77 -3.95 -4.51
N LEU A 133 -19.33 -5.15 -4.39
CA LEU A 133 -20.74 -5.42 -4.63
C LEU A 133 -21.45 -5.51 -3.28
N ILE A 134 -22.39 -4.59 -3.05
CA ILE A 134 -23.12 -4.49 -1.78
C ILE A 134 -24.61 -4.71 -2.04
N LYS A 135 -25.22 -5.66 -1.34
CA LYS A 135 -26.68 -5.84 -1.31
C LYS A 135 -27.25 -5.04 -0.14
N PHE A 136 -28.23 -4.20 -0.42
CA PHE A 136 -28.99 -3.50 0.62
C PHE A 136 -30.31 -4.23 0.85
N TRP A 137 -30.61 -4.51 2.12
CA TRP A 137 -31.88 -5.11 2.52
C TRP A 137 -32.42 -4.44 3.79
N HIS A 138 -33.49 -3.66 3.63
CA HIS A 138 -34.14 -2.88 4.68
C HIS A 138 -33.16 -2.01 5.50
N TYR A 139 -32.63 -2.55 6.61
CA TYR A 139 -31.75 -1.85 7.57
C TYR A 139 -30.31 -2.37 7.57
N TYR A 140 -30.01 -3.40 6.76
CA TYR A 140 -28.71 -4.05 6.74
C TYR A 140 -28.13 -4.02 5.33
N PHE A 141 -26.80 -3.97 5.26
CA PHE A 141 -26.06 -4.17 4.03
C PHE A 141 -25.17 -5.39 4.18
N VAL A 142 -24.96 -6.10 3.08
CA VAL A 142 -24.06 -7.25 3.00
C VAL A 142 -23.10 -7.03 1.85
N ILE A 143 -21.80 -7.11 2.12
CA ILE A 143 -20.77 -7.16 1.08
C ILE A 143 -20.85 -8.56 0.46
N ILE A 144 -21.33 -8.63 -0.80
CA ILE A 144 -21.44 -9.89 -1.54
C ILE A 144 -20.08 -10.29 -2.10
N ALA A 145 -19.31 -9.32 -2.59
CA ALA A 145 -17.99 -9.56 -3.15
C ALA A 145 -17.11 -8.31 -3.03
N ALA A 146 -15.81 -8.54 -2.87
CA ALA A 146 -14.78 -7.51 -2.87
C ALA A 146 -13.62 -7.98 -3.75
N TYR A 147 -13.27 -7.19 -4.76
CA TYR A 147 -12.15 -7.46 -5.67
C TYR A 147 -11.13 -6.33 -5.58
N MET A 148 -9.84 -6.68 -5.63
CA MET A 148 -8.73 -5.73 -5.66
C MET A 148 -8.00 -5.88 -6.99
N TYR A 149 -7.89 -4.77 -7.74
CA TYR A 149 -7.17 -4.70 -9.00
C TYR A 149 -5.99 -3.73 -8.86
N ILE A 150 -4.85 -4.11 -9.43
CA ILE A 150 -3.69 -3.22 -9.57
C ILE A 150 -3.88 -2.49 -10.90
N LEU A 151 -4.04 -1.17 -10.88
CA LEU A 151 -4.00 -0.35 -12.10
C LEU A 151 -2.55 -0.13 -12.52
N SER A 152 -1.77 -1.20 -12.72
CA SER A 152 -0.51 -1.05 -13.43
C SER A 152 -0.84 -0.95 -14.91
N GLY A 153 -0.72 0.24 -15.49
CA GLY A 153 -0.89 0.47 -16.92
C GLY A 153 0.16 -0.28 -17.73
N LEU A 154 -0.08 -1.56 -18.05
CA LEU A 154 0.63 -2.35 -19.05
C LEU A 154 -0.01 -3.74 -19.19
N PHE A 155 -1.24 -3.79 -19.70
CA PHE A 155 -1.69 -4.90 -20.53
C PHE A 155 -2.59 -4.34 -21.62
N GLY A 156 -1.95 -3.72 -22.61
CA GLY A 156 -2.53 -3.64 -23.94
C GLY A 156 -2.57 -5.05 -24.51
N VAL A 157 -3.77 -5.50 -24.88
CA VAL A 157 -3.96 -6.51 -25.92
C VAL A 157 -4.12 -5.77 -27.23
#